data_AF-A0A084J9J4-F1
#
_entry.id   AF-A0A084J9J4-F1
#
_cell.length_a   1.000
_cell.length_b   1.000
_cell.length_c   1.000
_cell.angle_alpha   90.00
_cell.angle_beta   90.00
_cell.angle_gamma   90.00
#
_symmetry.space_group_name_H-M   'P 1'
#
loop_
_entity.id
_entity.type
_entity.pdbx_description
1 polymer ?
#
loop_
_entity_poly.entity_id
_entity_poly.type
_entity_poly.pdbx_seq_one_letter_code
_entity_poly.pdbx_strand_id
1 'polypeptide(L)'
;MNFKENLKKLRKEKNISQEQLAEKLNISRQAISKWESGKAYPDIDNLILLRDIFNVSLDELMVNEKTDKGKSINQEEDVSSDNKDSYDEEDEDEDSVNLMLGGFIIGTGVGVITGNFMWGTAGTFIGMGIGYVLEVIRRKNKEKR
;
A
#
# COMPACT_ATOMS: atom_id res chain seq x y z
N MET A 1 8.01 15.17 -4.85
CA MET A 1 6.58 14.99 -5.18
C MET A 1 6.48 14.24 -6.49
N ASN A 2 6.77 12.95 -6.46
CA ASN A 2 6.54 12.06 -7.60
C ASN A 2 5.07 11.62 -7.60
N PHE A 3 4.54 11.15 -8.73
CA PHE A 3 3.16 10.64 -8.90
C PHE A 3 2.68 9.79 -7.71
N LYS A 4 3.52 8.85 -7.24
CA LYS A 4 3.21 7.97 -6.10
C LYS A 4 2.88 8.74 -4.81
N GLU A 5 3.62 9.81 -4.53
CA GLU A 5 3.46 10.65 -3.35
C GLU A 5 2.21 11.52 -3.47
N ASN A 6 1.96 12.05 -4.68
CA ASN A 6 0.77 12.86 -4.97
C ASN A 6 -0.50 12.03 -4.86
N LEU A 7 -0.51 10.80 -5.41
CA LEU A 7 -1.64 9.89 -5.31
C LEU A 7 -1.97 9.55 -3.85
N LYS A 8 -0.96 9.18 -3.05
CA LYS A 8 -1.13 8.86 -1.63
C LYS A 8 -1.63 10.08 -0.84
N LYS A 9 -1.13 11.28 -1.16
CA LYS A 9 -1.57 12.55 -0.56
C LYS A 9 -3.04 12.83 -0.87
N LEU A 10 -3.43 12.82 -2.15
CA LEU A 10 -4.81 13.07 -2.59
C LEU A 10 -5.79 12.07 -1.98
N ARG A 11 -5.39 10.79 -1.88
CA ARG A 11 -6.18 9.75 -1.22
C ARG A 11 -6.43 10.07 0.26
N LYS A 12 -5.37 10.48 0.98
CA LYS A 12 -5.46 10.87 2.40
C LYS A 12 -6.29 12.13 2.60
N GLU A 13 -6.17 13.13 1.73
CA GLU A 13 -6.98 14.35 1.79
C GLU A 13 -8.49 14.08 1.63
N LYS A 14 -8.85 13.08 0.80
CA LYS A 14 -10.23 12.61 0.65
C LYS A 14 -10.68 11.65 1.75
N ASN A 15 -9.81 11.27 2.69
CA ASN A 15 -10.07 10.30 3.76
C ASN A 15 -10.62 8.95 3.26
N ILE A 16 -10.11 8.45 2.12
CA ILE A 16 -10.50 7.15 1.57
C ILE A 16 -9.37 6.12 1.73
N SER A 17 -9.72 4.85 1.94
CA SER A 17 -8.74 3.75 1.99
C SER A 17 -8.29 3.34 0.57
N GLN A 18 -7.19 2.58 0.48
CA GLN A 18 -6.77 1.99 -0.80
C GLN A 18 -7.86 1.07 -1.38
N GLU A 19 -8.59 0.35 -0.51
CA GLU A 19 -9.71 -0.51 -0.92
C GLU A 19 -10.83 0.31 -1.56
N GLN A 20 -11.22 1.42 -0.91
CA GLN A 20 -12.28 2.30 -1.42
C GLN A 20 -11.90 2.99 -2.72
N LEU A 21 -10.61 3.32 -2.91
CA LEU A 21 -10.12 3.86 -4.18
C LEU A 21 -10.13 2.79 -5.27
N ALA A 22 -9.75 1.56 -4.93
CA ALA A 22 -9.77 0.42 -5.85
C ALA A 22 -11.20 0.09 -6.31
N GLU A 23 -12.17 0.10 -5.39
CA GLU A 23 -13.58 -0.07 -5.71
C GLU A 23 -14.10 1.00 -6.68
N LYS A 24 -13.73 2.28 -6.45
CA LYS A 24 -14.11 3.40 -7.34
C LYS A 24 -13.54 3.28 -8.75
N LEU A 25 -12.35 2.71 -8.85
CA LEU A 25 -11.64 2.50 -10.12
C LEU A 25 -11.92 1.13 -10.74
N ASN A 26 -12.68 0.27 -10.06
CA ASN A 26 -12.96 -1.10 -10.46
C ASN A 26 -11.69 -1.92 -10.78
N ILE A 27 -10.68 -1.78 -9.92
CA ILE A 27 -9.41 -2.52 -9.99
C ILE A 27 -9.11 -3.19 -8.65
N SER A 28 -8.04 -3.99 -8.61
CA SER A 28 -7.61 -4.62 -7.37
C SER A 28 -6.92 -3.61 -6.44
N ARG A 29 -7.11 -3.77 -5.12
CA ARG A 29 -6.39 -2.98 -4.11
C ARG A 29 -4.87 -3.07 -4.29
N GLN A 30 -4.38 -4.21 -4.74
CA GLN A 30 -2.96 -4.44 -5.04
C GLN A 30 -2.45 -3.50 -6.14
N ALA A 31 -3.28 -3.15 -7.14
CA ALA A 31 -2.89 -2.17 -8.16
C ALA A 31 -2.67 -0.78 -7.55
N ILE A 32 -3.59 -0.32 -6.67
CA ILE A 32 -3.44 0.95 -5.94
C ILE A 32 -2.18 0.95 -5.08
N SER A 33 -1.93 -0.14 -4.34
CA SER A 33 -0.71 -0.29 -3.51
C SER A 33 0.55 -0.20 -4.37
N LYS A 34 0.58 -0.83 -5.56
CA LYS A 34 1.71 -0.72 -6.50
C LYS A 34 1.90 0.70 -7.02
N TRP A 35 0.83 1.46 -7.24
CA TRP A 35 0.92 2.85 -7.68
C TRP A 35 1.43 3.78 -6.58
N GLU A 36 0.90 3.65 -5.35
CA GLU A 36 1.33 4.45 -4.19
C GLU A 36 2.76 4.12 -3.73
N SER A 37 3.24 2.90 -4.00
CA SER A 37 4.64 2.51 -3.76
C SER A 37 5.58 2.86 -4.93
N GLY A 38 5.04 3.27 -6.09
CA GLY A 38 5.81 3.54 -7.29
C GLY A 38 6.37 2.29 -7.99
N LYS A 39 5.83 1.11 -7.67
CA LYS A 39 6.20 -0.18 -8.28
C LYS A 39 5.52 -0.39 -9.65
N ALA A 40 4.46 0.36 -9.93
CA ALA A 40 3.78 0.38 -11.23
C ALA A 40 3.17 1.76 -11.47
N TYR A 41 2.83 2.04 -12.72
CA TYR A 41 2.02 3.20 -13.10
C TYR A 41 0.62 2.75 -13.54
N PRO A 42 -0.41 3.58 -13.31
CA PRO A 42 -1.72 3.39 -13.92
C PRO A 42 -1.63 3.50 -15.44
N ASP A 43 -2.56 2.84 -16.13
CA ASP A 43 -2.80 3.08 -17.55
C ASP A 43 -3.50 4.43 -17.77
N ILE A 44 -3.65 4.81 -19.03
CA ILE A 44 -4.25 6.10 -19.43
C ILE A 44 -5.69 6.20 -18.94
N ASP A 45 -6.46 5.12 -19.02
CA ASP A 45 -7.86 5.10 -18.59
C ASP A 45 -7.97 5.36 -17.08
N ASN A 46 -7.16 4.68 -16.28
CA ASN A 46 -7.09 4.88 -14.84
C ASN A 46 -6.58 6.28 -14.46
N LEU A 47 -5.66 6.86 -15.23
CA LEU A 47 -5.22 8.25 -15.03
C LEU A 47 -6.37 9.25 -15.22
N ILE A 48 -7.20 9.05 -16.25
CA ILE A 48 -8.39 9.88 -16.49
C ILE A 48 -9.39 9.72 -15.35
N LEU A 49 -9.61 8.49 -14.87
CA LEU A 49 -10.51 8.27 -13.73
C LEU A 49 -9.97 8.88 -12.43
N LEU A 50 -8.67 8.78 -12.19
CA LEU A 50 -8.01 9.42 -11.04
C LEU A 50 -8.18 10.94 -11.06
N ARG A 51 -7.98 11.55 -12.24
CA ARG A 51 -8.26 12.98 -12.47
C ARG A 51 -9.68 13.34 -12.04
N ASP A 52 -10.66 12.54 -12.44
CA ASP A 52 -12.07 12.81 -12.17
C ASP A 52 -12.46 12.58 -10.69
N ILE A 53 -11.90 11.54 -10.06
CA ILE A 53 -12.14 11.24 -8.63
C ILE A 53 -11.57 12.33 -7.73
N PHE A 54 -10.35 12.78 -8.03
CA PHE A 54 -9.66 13.77 -7.20
C PHE A 54 -9.94 15.21 -7.62
N ASN A 55 -10.52 15.43 -8.81
CA ASN A 55 -10.80 16.73 -9.41
C ASN A 55 -9.53 17.61 -9.49
N VAL A 56 -8.45 17.00 -9.98
CA VAL A 56 -7.13 17.61 -10.19
C VAL A 56 -6.74 17.52 -11.66
N SER A 57 -5.76 18.31 -12.10
CA SER A 57 -5.21 18.12 -13.46
C SER A 57 -4.26 16.92 -13.54
N LEU A 58 -4.08 16.34 -14.73
CA LEU A 58 -3.08 15.28 -14.93
C LEU A 58 -1.66 15.78 -14.61
N ASP A 59 -1.37 17.03 -14.95
CA ASP A 59 -0.11 17.68 -14.58
C ASP A 59 0.06 17.70 -13.06
N GLU A 60 -0.96 18.14 -12.31
CA GLU A 60 -0.91 18.14 -10.84
C GLU A 60 -0.75 16.72 -10.24
N LEU A 61 -1.33 15.71 -10.88
CA LEU A 61 -1.17 14.32 -10.47
C LEU A 61 0.26 13.80 -10.74
N MET A 62 0.91 14.26 -11.83
CA MET A 62 2.19 13.74 -12.31
C MET A 62 3.42 14.59 -11.93
N VAL A 63 3.25 15.89 -11.68
CA VAL A 63 4.36 16.85 -11.61
C VAL A 63 5.17 16.67 -10.33
N ASN A 64 6.47 16.45 -10.57
CA ASN A 64 7.53 16.74 -9.62
C ASN A 64 7.79 18.24 -9.61
N GLU A 65 7.72 18.89 -8.45
CA GLU A 65 8.09 20.31 -8.25
C GLU A 65 9.55 20.66 -8.68
N LYS A 66 10.30 19.73 -9.28
CA LYS A 66 11.69 19.93 -9.73
C LYS A 66 11.86 20.07 -11.24
N THR A 67 10.82 19.96 -12.05
CA THR A 67 10.98 20.13 -13.51
C THR A 67 10.42 21.47 -13.95
N ASP A 68 11.37 22.37 -14.19
CA ASP A 68 11.24 23.62 -14.92
C ASP A 68 10.33 23.50 -16.15
N LYS A 69 9.65 24.62 -16.42
CA LYS A 69 8.82 24.86 -17.61
C LYS A 69 9.59 24.53 -18.90
N GLY A 70 9.07 23.63 -19.74
CA GLY A 70 9.38 23.65 -21.18
C GLY A 70 9.35 22.33 -21.96
N LYS A 71 8.34 22.23 -22.85
CA LYS A 71 8.40 21.76 -24.26
C LYS A 71 8.33 20.24 -24.60
N SER A 72 7.22 19.91 -25.29
CA SER A 72 7.02 19.05 -26.48
C SER A 72 7.29 17.52 -26.49
N ILE A 73 6.18 16.77 -26.64
CA ILE A 73 5.84 15.54 -27.41
C ILE A 73 6.97 14.79 -28.15
N ASN A 74 7.08 13.45 -27.97
CA ASN A 74 7.03 12.40 -29.01
C ASN A 74 7.18 10.97 -28.44
N GLN A 75 6.63 10.02 -29.21
CA GLN A 75 6.28 8.61 -28.97
C GLN A 75 7.42 7.58 -28.81
N GLU A 76 7.01 6.41 -28.29
CA GLU A 76 7.34 5.00 -28.66
C GLU A 76 8.42 4.16 -27.94
N GLU A 77 7.96 2.95 -27.54
CA GLU A 77 8.63 1.64 -27.32
C GLU A 77 9.62 1.50 -26.13
N ASP A 78 9.84 0.37 -25.43
CA ASP A 78 9.50 -1.05 -25.60
C ASP A 78 9.62 -1.77 -24.22
N VAL A 79 9.11 -3.01 -24.19
CA VAL A 79 9.05 -4.08 -23.19
C VAL A 79 10.34 -4.34 -22.38
N SER A 80 10.21 -4.77 -21.11
CA SER A 80 10.81 -6.02 -20.56
C SER A 80 10.53 -6.26 -19.08
N SER A 81 10.10 -7.49 -18.83
CA SER A 81 9.97 -8.16 -17.54
C SER A 81 11.30 -8.24 -16.79
N ASP A 82 11.31 -7.98 -15.49
CA ASP A 82 12.03 -8.84 -14.55
C ASP A 82 11.55 -8.62 -13.10
N ASN A 83 11.05 -9.70 -12.51
CA ASN A 83 10.82 -9.83 -11.08
C ASN A 83 12.15 -9.80 -10.36
N LYS A 84 12.30 -8.89 -9.40
CA LYS A 84 13.17 -9.15 -8.26
C LYS A 84 12.61 -8.49 -7.00
N ASP A 85 12.47 -9.35 -6.00
CA ASP A 85 11.93 -9.05 -4.69
C ASP A 85 12.60 -7.82 -4.06
N SER A 86 11.76 -6.89 -3.62
CA SER A 86 12.15 -5.80 -2.72
C SER A 86 11.01 -5.65 -1.72
N TYR A 87 11.25 -6.27 -0.56
CA TYR A 87 10.52 -6.01 0.67
C TYR A 87 10.96 -4.63 1.14
N ASP A 88 10.06 -3.65 1.03
CA ASP A 88 10.16 -2.37 1.72
C ASP A 88 8.83 -2.19 2.46
N GLU A 89 8.94 -2.02 3.78
CA GLU A 89 7.87 -1.83 4.76
C GLU A 89 7.21 -0.45 4.66
N GLU A 90 6.00 -0.37 5.23
CA GLU A 90 5.33 0.76 5.89
C GLU A 90 3.97 1.19 5.30
N ASP A 91 2.88 0.67 5.87
CA ASP A 91 1.64 1.42 6.10
C ASP A 91 1.00 1.03 7.46
N GLU A 92 0.64 2.02 8.30
CA GLU A 92 0.24 1.90 9.73
C GLU A 92 -1.02 1.05 10.05
N ASP A 93 -1.68 0.45 9.05
CA ASP A 93 -2.73 -0.56 9.22
C ASP A 93 -2.16 -2.00 9.15
N GLU A 94 -0.87 -2.14 8.82
CA GLU A 94 -0.14 -3.40 8.74
C GLU A 94 0.33 -3.90 10.11
N ASP A 95 0.30 -3.12 11.20
CA ASP A 95 0.89 -3.56 12.48
C ASP A 95 0.29 -4.87 13.01
N SER A 96 -1.04 -5.03 12.94
CA SER A 96 -1.73 -6.24 13.41
C SER A 96 -1.54 -7.42 12.44
N VAL A 97 -1.44 -7.14 11.14
CA VAL A 97 -1.23 -8.12 10.08
C VAL A 97 0.23 -8.60 10.05
N ASN A 98 1.20 -7.70 10.24
CA ASN A 98 2.62 -7.98 10.36
C ASN A 98 2.92 -8.74 11.65
N LEU A 99 2.25 -8.41 12.75
CA LEU A 99 2.36 -9.18 14.00
C LEU A 99 1.76 -10.59 13.87
N MET A 100 0.68 -10.73 13.10
CA MET A 100 0.08 -12.04 12.77
C MET A 100 1.01 -12.87 11.87
N LEU A 101 1.56 -12.28 10.81
CA LEU A 101 2.48 -12.95 9.89
C LEU A 101 3.82 -13.27 10.57
N GLY A 102 4.32 -12.37 11.41
CA GLY A 102 5.48 -12.60 12.27
C GLY A 102 5.25 -13.76 13.25
N GLY A 103 4.06 -13.83 13.85
CA GLY A 103 3.65 -14.97 14.71
C GLY A 103 3.63 -16.30 13.96
N PHE A 104 3.16 -16.30 12.70
CA PHE A 104 3.17 -17.49 11.85
C PHE A 104 4.58 -17.93 11.47
N ILE A 105 5.47 -17.00 11.09
CA ILE A 105 6.86 -17.31 10.72
C ILE A 105 7.64 -17.86 11.92
N ILE A 106 7.50 -17.24 13.10
CA ILE A 106 8.15 -17.73 14.32
C ILE A 106 7.59 -19.10 14.72
N GLY A 107 6.26 -19.25 14.68
CA GLY A 107 5.58 -20.49 15.05
C GLY A 107 5.91 -21.66 14.13
N THR A 108 6.00 -21.43 12.82
CA THR A 108 6.43 -22.45 11.86
C THR A 108 7.89 -22.85 12.06
N GLY A 109 8.78 -21.90 12.37
CA GLY A 109 10.17 -22.18 12.74
C GLY A 109 10.28 -23.10 13.97
N VAL A 110 9.53 -22.82 15.04
CA VAL A 110 9.46 -23.69 16.23
C VAL A 110 8.84 -25.05 15.90
N GLY A 111 7.84 -25.07 15.02
CA GLY A 111 7.17 -26.28 14.58
C GLY A 111 8.09 -27.23 13.81
N VAL A 112 8.98 -26.71 12.96
CA VAL A 112 9.99 -27.52 12.25
C VAL A 112 10.97 -28.17 13.24
N ILE A 113 11.38 -27.44 14.28
CA ILE A 113 12.30 -27.95 15.31
C ILE A 113 11.63 -29.05 16.16
N THR A 114 10.34 -28.88 16.47
CA THR A 114 9.59 -29.78 17.35
C THR A 114 8.85 -30.90 16.60
N GLY A 115 8.85 -30.86 15.27
CA GLY A 115 8.11 -31.80 14.43
C GLY A 115 6.59 -31.60 14.44
N ASN A 116 6.10 -30.41 14.84
CA ASN A 116 4.67 -30.14 14.97
C ASN A 116 4.25 -28.82 14.31
N PHE A 117 3.44 -28.90 13.25
CA PHE A 117 3.02 -27.75 12.45
C PHE A 117 1.99 -26.84 13.17
N MET A 118 1.32 -27.33 14.22
CA MET A 118 0.32 -26.57 14.99
C MET A 118 0.88 -25.30 15.66
N TRP A 119 2.20 -25.22 15.84
CA TRP A 119 2.86 -24.02 16.38
C TRP A 119 2.72 -22.81 15.46
N GLY A 120 2.66 -22.99 14.13
CA GLY A 120 2.41 -21.90 13.19
C GLY A 120 1.01 -21.31 13.36
N THR A 121 0.01 -22.17 13.48
CA THR A 121 -1.38 -21.74 13.73
C THR A 121 -1.52 -21.08 15.10
N ALA A 122 -0.89 -21.62 16.14
CA ALA A 122 -0.91 -21.02 17.48
C ALA A 122 -0.26 -19.63 17.50
N GLY A 123 0.88 -19.47 16.81
CA GLY A 123 1.57 -18.18 16.69
C GLY A 123 0.72 -17.10 16.02
N THR A 124 -0.10 -17.48 15.04
CA THR A 124 -1.03 -16.58 14.35
C THR A 124 -2.10 -16.03 15.32
N PHE A 125 -2.72 -16.90 16.13
CA PHE A 125 -3.72 -16.50 17.12
C PHE A 125 -3.14 -15.62 18.23
N ILE A 126 -1.90 -15.91 18.65
CA ILE A 126 -1.18 -15.08 19.63
C ILE A 126 -0.92 -13.68 19.04
N GLY A 127 -0.43 -13.60 17.79
CA GLY A 127 -0.19 -12.34 17.11
C GLY A 127 -1.47 -11.51 16.96
N MET A 128 -2.57 -12.15 16.57
CA MET A 128 -3.89 -11.49 16.47
C MET A 128 -4.38 -10.95 17.83
N GLY A 129 -4.20 -11.73 18.91
CA GLY A 129 -4.59 -11.31 20.26
C GLY A 129 -3.79 -10.12 20.77
N ILE A 130 -2.46 -10.14 20.60
CA ILE A 130 -1.59 -9.02 20.99
C ILE A 130 -1.89 -7.78 20.14
N GLY A 131 -2.08 -7.96 18.83
CA GLY A 131 -2.41 -6.87 17.90
C GLY A 131 -3.71 -6.16 18.28
N TYR A 132 -4.75 -6.92 18.61
CA TYR A 132 -6.04 -6.38 19.07
C TYR A 132 -5.90 -5.55 20.35
N VAL A 133 -5.13 -6.03 21.33
CA VAL A 133 -4.91 -5.30 22.60
C VAL A 133 -4.17 -3.99 22.35
N LEU A 134 -3.12 -4.01 21.53
CA LEU A 134 -2.38 -2.80 21.15
C LEU A 134 -3.27 -1.79 20.43
N GLU A 135 -4.13 -2.27 19.53
CA GLU A 135 -5.07 -1.43 18.80
C GLU A 135 -6.09 -0.76 19.73
N VAL A 136 -6.64 -1.49 20.69
CA VAL A 136 -7.57 -0.95 21.71
C VAL A 136 -6.88 0.13 22.56
N ILE A 137 -5.63 -0.08 22.97
CA ILE A 137 -4.86 0.91 23.74
C ILE A 137 -4.60 2.16 22.89
N ARG A 138 -4.22 1.99 21.62
CA ARG A 138 -3.97 3.09 20.68
C ARG A 138 -5.24 3.93 20.45
N ARG A 139 -6.41 3.30 20.29
CA ARG A 139 -7.71 4.00 20.16
C ARG A 139 -8.02 4.87 21.38
N LYS A 140 -7.86 4.33 22.58
CA LYS A 140 -8.07 5.11 23.83
C LYS A 140 -7.11 6.29 24.00
N ASN A 141 -5.89 6.21 23.45
CA ASN A 141 -4.93 7.30 23.49
C ASN A 141 -5.21 8.40 22.45
N LYS A 142 -5.86 8.08 21.32
CA LYS A 142 -6.29 9.08 20.32
C LYS A 142 -7.47 9.93 20.81
N GLU A 143 -8.40 9.36 21.58
CA GLU A 143 -9.57 10.10 22.12
C GLU A 143 -9.23 11.10 23.24
N LYS A 144 -8.02 11.01 23.83
CA LYS A 144 -7.54 11.91 24.90
C LYS A 144 -6.76 13.13 24.39
N ARG A 145 -6.50 13.23 23.08
CA ARG A 145 -5.77 14.33 22.45
C ARG A 145 -6.71 15.21 21.65
#